data_AF-A0A932K9K2-F1
#
_entry.id   AF-A0A932K9K2-F1
#
_cell.length_a   1.000
_cell.length_b   1.000
_cell.length_c   1.000
_cell.angle_alpha   90.00
_cell.angle_beta   90.00
_cell.angle_gamma   90.00
#
_symmetry.space_group_name_H-M   'P 1'
#
loop_
_entity.id
_entity.type
_entity.pdbx_description
1 polymer ?
#
loop_
_entity_poly.entity_id
_entity_poly.type
_entity_poly.pdbx_seq_one_letter_code
_entity_poly.pdbx_strand_id
1 'polypeptide(L)' 'MAVKDKAMFTVELEKHQMVFVEEMAQQYQIPDTSKALRILITYAMDSPDEHDRIFQDVRCLDCE' A
#
# COMPACT_ATOMS: atom_id res chain seq x y z
N MET A 1 12.66 -23.96 -4.26
CA MET A 1 12.11 -22.72 -3.70
C MET A 1 11.55 -21.93 -4.87
N ALA A 2 10.26 -21.61 -4.90
CA ALA A 2 9.69 -20.81 -5.99
C ALA A 2 10.33 -19.41 -5.96
N VAL A 3 10.99 -19.02 -7.05
CA VAL A 3 11.48 -17.64 -7.23
C VAL A 3 10.23 -16.77 -7.35
N LYS A 4 10.06 -15.83 -6.41
CA LYS A 4 9.01 -14.82 -6.53
C LYS A 4 9.42 -13.86 -7.63
N ASP A 5 8.61 -13.75 -8.67
CA ASP A 5 8.79 -12.77 -9.74
C ASP A 5 8.55 -11.36 -9.18
N LYS A 6 9.64 -10.63 -8.95
CA LYS A 6 9.62 -9.30 -8.35
C LYS A 6 10.30 -8.33 -9.31
N ALA A 7 9.61 -7.25 -9.64
CA ALA A 7 10.15 -6.13 -10.39
C ALA A 7 10.25 -4.88 -9.50
N MET A 8 11.16 -3.97 -9.85
CA MET A 8 11.22 -2.64 -9.26
C MET A 8 10.35 -1.68 -10.07
N PHE A 9 9.58 -0.86 -9.39
CA PHE A 9 8.83 0.25 -9.96
C PHE A 9 8.95 1.45 -9.02
N THR A 10 9.03 2.64 -9.59
CA THR A 10 9.10 3.89 -8.81
C THR A 10 7.71 4.49 -8.73
N VAL A 11 7.30 4.89 -7.54
CA VAL A 11 6.05 5.62 -7.29
C VAL A 11 6.34 6.95 -6.64
N GLU A 12 5.50 7.93 -6.93
CA GLU A 12 5.42 9.18 -6.21
C GLU A 12 4.25 9.10 -5.23
N LEU A 13 4.51 9.43 -3.97
CA LEU A 13 3.54 9.41 -2.88
C LEU A 13 3.64 10.73 -2.12
N GLU A 14 2.51 11.17 -1.56
CA GLU A 14 2.53 12.29 -0.63
C GLU A 14 3.30 11.94 0.64
N LYS A 15 3.92 12.94 1.29
CA LYS A 15 4.74 12.70 2.49
C LYS A 15 3.97 11.99 3.61
N HIS A 16 2.69 12.32 3.80
CA HIS A 16 1.86 11.68 4.81
C HIS A 16 1.58 10.20 4.48
N GLN A 17 1.48 9.85 3.19
CA GLN A 17 1.33 8.47 2.74
C GLN A 17 2.63 7.67 2.97
N MET A 18 3.79 8.30 2.74
CA MET A 18 5.08 7.69 3.06
C MET A 18 5.20 7.38 4.56
N VAL A 19 4.88 8.36 5.42
CA VAL A 19 4.89 8.19 6.88
C VAL A 19 3.95 7.06 7.29
N PHE A 20 2.72 7.02 6.75
CA PHE A 20 1.77 5.95 7.04
C PHE A 20 2.34 4.55 6.72
N VAL A 21 2.94 4.37 5.54
CA VAL A 21 3.52 3.07 5.15
C VAL A 21 4.70 2.68 6.06
N GLU A 22 5.52 3.65 6.47
CA GLU A 22 6.62 3.43 7.43
C GLU A 22 6.11 3.04 8.82
N GLU A 23 5.09 3.74 9.34
CA GLU A 23 4.45 3.44 10.62
C GLU A 23 3.83 2.05 10.63
N MET A 24 3.10 1.68 9.57
CA MET A 24 2.54 0.32 9.43
C MET A 24 3.66 -0.72 9.37
N ALA A 25 4.77 -0.42 8.69
CA ALA A 25 5.91 -1.33 8.66
C ALA A 25 6.51 -1.54 10.06
N GLN A 26 6.67 -0.47 10.85
CA GLN A 26 7.16 -0.56 12.23
C GLN A 26 6.18 -1.29 13.15
N GLN A 27 4.90 -0.90 13.13
CA GLN A 27 3.86 -1.45 13.98
C GLN A 27 3.70 -2.97 13.82
N TYR A 28 3.75 -3.45 12.58
CA TYR A 28 3.59 -4.87 12.27
C TYR A 28 4.92 -5.60 12.07
N GLN A 29 6.05 -4.98 12.44
CA GLN A 29 7.40 -5.54 12.33
C GLN A 29 7.72 -6.08 10.91
N ILE A 30 7.27 -5.34 9.90
CA ILE A 30 7.50 -5.65 8.50
C ILE A 30 8.92 -5.19 8.13
N PRO A 31 9.74 -6.05 7.49
CA PRO A 31 11.16 -5.78 7.24
C PRO A 31 11.44 -4.56 6.35
N ASP A 32 10.52 -4.18 5.48
CA ASP A 32 10.70 -3.09 4.53
C ASP A 32 9.37 -2.51 4.08
N THR A 33 9.38 -1.23 3.71
CA THR A 33 8.22 -0.50 3.17
C THR A 33 7.70 -1.12 1.88
N SER A 34 8.56 -1.74 1.07
CA SER A 34 8.12 -2.46 -0.14
C SER A 34 7.24 -3.67 0.20
N LYS A 35 7.46 -4.33 1.34
CA LYS A 35 6.60 -5.41 1.84
C LYS A 35 5.31 -4.87 2.43
N ALA A 36 5.34 -3.74 3.14
CA ALA A 36 4.13 -3.09 3.61
C ALA A 36 3.22 -2.69 2.43
N LEU A 37 3.78 -2.05 1.40
CA LEU A 37 3.05 -1.71 0.18
C LEU A 37 2.50 -2.95 -0.54
N ARG A 38 3.29 -4.03 -0.65
CA ARG A 38 2.80 -5.31 -1.19
C ARG A 38 1.63 -5.87 -0.40
N ILE A 39 1.62 -5.75 0.93
CA ILE A 39 0.50 -6.23 1.75
C ILE A 39 -0.77 -5.44 1.42
N LEU A 40 -0.69 -4.11 1.35
CA LEU A 40 -1.82 -3.26 0.97
C LEU A 40 -2.35 -3.62 -0.43
N ILE A 41 -1.46 -3.72 -1.42
CA ILE A 41 -1.84 -4.08 -2.80
C ILE A 41 -2.43 -5.49 -2.85
N THR A 42 -1.84 -6.45 -2.15
CA THR A 42 -2.34 -7.84 -2.12
C THR A 42 -3.72 -7.92 -1.51
N TYR A 43 -3.96 -7.18 -0.42
CA TYR A 43 -5.29 -7.10 0.21
C TYR A 43 -6.33 -6.53 -0.77
N ALA A 44 -6.00 -5.44 -1.45
CA ALA A 44 -6.88 -4.87 -2.47
C ALA A 44 -7.14 -5.86 -3.61
N MET A 45 -6.13 -6.60 -4.07
CA MET A 45 -6.29 -7.62 -5.11
C MET A 45 -7.23 -8.78 -4.69
N ASP A 46 -7.19 -9.19 -3.42
CA ASP A 46 -8.00 -10.29 -2.87
C ASP A 46 -9.45 -9.86 -2.56
N SER A 47 -9.74 -8.56 -2.57
CA SER A 47 -11.03 -7.97 -2.18
C SER A 47 -11.68 -7.19 -3.35
N PRO A 48 -12.12 -7.86 -4.43
CA PRO A 48 -12.64 -7.20 -5.64
C PRO A 48 -13.89 -6.37 -5.40
N ASP A 49 -14.70 -6.74 -4.43
CA ASP A 49 -15.89 -6.00 -3.99
C ASP A 49 -15.56 -4.67 -3.30
N GLU A 50 -14.32 -4.47 -2.85
CA GLU A 50 -13.85 -3.21 -2.26
C GLU A 50 -13.22 -2.26 -3.29
N HIS A 51 -13.00 -2.68 -4.54
CA HIS A 51 -12.32 -1.86 -5.55
C HIS A 51 -13.03 -0.53 -5.80
N ASP A 52 -14.36 -0.54 -5.92
CA ASP A 52 -15.12 0.69 -6.11
C ASP A 52 -14.93 1.65 -4.93
N ARG A 53 -14.88 1.15 -3.69
CA ARG A 53 -14.59 2.00 -2.53
C ARG A 53 -13.16 2.51 -2.54
N ILE A 54 -12.19 1.68 -2.90
CA ILE A 54 -10.77 2.06 -2.92
C ILE A 54 -10.49 3.15 -3.97
N PHE A 55 -11.13 3.06 -5.15
CA PHE A 55 -10.83 3.94 -6.29
C PHE A 55 -11.86 5.05 -6.54
N GLN A 56 -13.10 4.91 -6.10
CA GLN A 56 -14.16 5.91 -6.34
C GLN A 56 -14.47 6.77 -5.10
N ASP A 57 -14.33 6.23 -3.89
CA ASP A 57 -14.44 7.04 -2.68
C ASP A 57 -13.14 7.80 -2.46
N VAL A 58 -13.00 8.95 -3.15
CA VAL A 58 -11.92 9.91 -2.89
C VAL A 58 -12.11 10.46 -1.48
N ARG A 59 -11.47 9.80 -0.51
CA ARG A 59 -11.26 10.36 0.83
C ARG A 59 -10.10 11.31 0.74
N CYS A 60 -10.38 12.54 0.36
CA CYS A 60 -9.38 13.57 0.33
C CYS A 60 -9.02 13.90 1.80
N LEU A 61 -7.90 13.37 2.27
CA LEU A 61 -7.37 13.66 3.61
C LEU A 61 -6.82 15.11 3.70
N ASP A 62 -6.67 15.78 2.55
CA ASP A 62 -6.21 17.15 2.40
C ASP A 62 -7.29 18.12 1.85
N CYS A 63 -8.49 17.64 1.50
CA CYS A 63 -9.58 18.53 1.12
C CYS A 63 -10.44 18.83 2.36
N GLU A 64 -10.18 19.99 2.96
CA GLU A 64 -11.22 20.73 3.67
C GLU A 64 -12.17 21.42 2.69
#